data_AF-A0A6I3ID50-F1
#
_entry.id   AF-A0A6I3ID50-F1
#
_cell.length_a   1.000
_cell.length_b   1.000
_cell.length_c   1.000
_cell.angle_alpha   90.00
_cell.angle_beta   90.00
_cell.angle_gamma   90.00
#
_symmetry.space_group_name_H-M   'P 1'
#
loop_
_entity.id
_entity.type
_entity.pdbx_description
1 polymer ?
#
loop_
_entity_poly.entity_id
_entity_poly.type
_entity_poly.pdbx_seq_one_letter_code
_entity_poly.pdbx_strand_id
1 'polypeptide(L)'
;MRTRHALAGLGALALCLSASAPALAGQGTDGRGPGHDGPGRGRGQGSDKAYTFAVIGDTPYGAAKIARFPHDVDTINADPDVRLVIHVGDIKNGSTVCSDEYFHFVRGQLDRFEDPLVYTPGDNEWTDCHRPNNGAYDPLERLAAVRATFYPQPGRTLGKHPLVVNPQTEIGFPENVSWSRAGVEFATAHVVGSNNGFAPWTGKTAATPQQLAEAVDRTAAAVTQIREAYAEARRTRAKAVVIAIQADMFDGTYDGWSLDQNSAFIPVIKALTDESNRFEGASYLLDGDSHKYNDDHPLAPGSVWLQRYGLTTPAPRLHRITVDGSDAADDYLKVTVDPKAKKGSQDVLSYVRVPLG
;
A
#
# COMPACT_ATOMS: atom_id res chain seq x y z
N MET A 1 73.19 -23.15 24.72
CA MET A 1 72.72 -23.67 23.41
C MET A 1 71.67 -22.72 22.85
N ARG A 2 72.09 -21.88 21.90
CA ARG A 2 71.38 -21.35 20.71
C ARG A 2 69.85 -21.10 20.82
N THR A 3 69.41 -19.85 20.99
CA THR A 3 68.95 -18.93 19.92
C THR A 3 67.88 -19.48 18.96
N ARG A 4 66.71 -18.82 18.92
CA ARG A 4 66.14 -18.24 17.68
C ARG A 4 64.97 -17.29 18.01
N HIS A 5 65.14 -16.04 17.54
CA HIS A 5 64.12 -15.01 17.41
C HIS A 5 63.10 -15.36 16.32
N ALA A 6 61.89 -14.83 16.43
CA ALA A 6 61.12 -14.35 15.27
C ALA A 6 60.13 -13.27 15.72
N LEU A 7 60.44 -12.02 15.37
CA LEU A 7 59.43 -10.98 15.14
C LEU A 7 58.61 -11.36 13.90
N ALA A 8 57.32 -11.08 13.91
CA ALA A 8 56.58 -10.72 12.70
C ALA A 8 55.46 -9.77 13.09
N GLY A 9 55.58 -8.53 12.64
CA GLY A 9 54.51 -7.54 12.67
C GLY A 9 53.80 -7.42 11.32
N LEU A 10 52.86 -6.47 11.33
CA LEU A 10 52.25 -5.76 10.19
C LEU A 10 51.17 -6.48 9.38
N GLY A 11 50.07 -5.75 9.21
CA GLY A 11 49.22 -5.88 8.01
C GLY A 11 47.74 -5.62 8.21
N ALA A 12 47.35 -4.41 8.64
CA ALA A 12 45.98 -3.94 8.42
C ALA A 12 45.80 -3.68 6.92
N LEU A 13 44.95 -4.46 6.25
CA LEU A 13 44.61 -4.26 4.84
C LEU A 13 43.27 -3.52 4.77
N ALA A 14 43.34 -2.21 4.54
CA ALA A 14 42.21 -1.41 4.09
C ALA A 14 42.01 -1.64 2.58
N LEU A 15 40.89 -2.22 2.18
CA LEU A 15 40.47 -2.22 0.77
C LEU A 15 39.68 -0.93 0.49
N CYS A 16 40.36 0.04 -0.10
CA CYS A 16 39.72 1.13 -0.84
C CYS A 16 39.39 0.61 -2.25
N LEU A 17 38.12 0.41 -2.58
CA LEU A 17 37.66 0.28 -3.96
C LEU A 17 37.33 1.67 -4.51
N SER A 18 38.30 2.24 -5.23
CA SER A 18 38.09 3.36 -6.16
C SER A 18 37.61 2.81 -7.50
N ALA A 19 36.35 3.04 -7.84
CA ALA A 19 35.84 2.82 -9.20
C ALA A 19 35.97 4.11 -10.01
N SER A 20 36.98 4.17 -10.86
CA SER A 20 37.18 5.22 -11.87
C SER A 20 36.35 4.89 -13.11
N ALA A 21 35.31 5.67 -13.40
CA ALA A 21 34.62 5.62 -14.69
C ALA A 21 35.37 6.50 -15.71
N PRO A 22 35.65 6.02 -16.94
CA PRO A 22 36.23 6.87 -17.96
C PRO A 22 35.15 7.79 -18.57
N ALA A 23 35.45 9.09 -18.56
CA ALA A 23 34.74 10.08 -19.34
C ALA A 23 35.13 9.94 -20.82
N LEU A 24 34.13 9.81 -21.70
CA LEU A 24 34.28 10.01 -23.13
C LEU A 24 33.49 11.26 -23.52
N ALA A 25 34.24 12.31 -23.85
CA ALA A 25 33.75 13.49 -24.53
C ALA A 25 33.69 13.22 -26.04
N GLY A 26 32.57 13.55 -26.67
CA GLY A 26 32.40 13.60 -28.12
C GLY A 26 31.51 14.78 -28.48
N GLN A 27 32.08 15.72 -29.24
CA GLN A 27 31.47 17.00 -29.62
C GLN A 27 30.34 16.84 -30.65
N GLY A 28 29.45 17.84 -30.68
CA GLY A 28 28.18 17.81 -31.37
C GLY A 28 28.21 17.95 -32.90
N THR A 29 27.02 17.79 -33.48
CA THR A 29 26.62 18.39 -34.75
C THR A 29 25.13 18.72 -34.70
N ASP A 30 24.79 19.90 -35.23
CA ASP A 30 23.44 20.38 -35.45
C ASP A 30 22.68 19.49 -36.45
N GLY A 31 21.40 19.21 -36.17
CA GLY A 31 20.54 18.46 -37.05
C GLY A 31 19.06 18.64 -36.71
N ARG A 32 18.42 19.61 -37.35
CA ARG A 32 16.96 19.83 -37.34
C ARG A 32 16.27 18.67 -38.06
N GLY A 33 15.37 17.94 -37.40
CA GLY A 33 14.55 16.84 -37.97
C GLY A 33 13.46 16.37 -37.00
N PRO A 34 12.34 15.80 -37.50
CA PRO A 34 10.99 16.11 -37.03
C PRO A 34 10.57 15.38 -35.74
N GLY A 35 9.65 16.01 -35.02
CA GLY A 35 9.12 15.55 -33.74
C GLY A 35 8.47 14.16 -33.83
N HIS A 36 8.92 13.28 -32.95
CA HIS A 36 8.20 12.08 -32.58
C HIS A 36 7.38 12.38 -31.33
N ASP A 37 6.05 12.43 -31.51
CA ASP A 37 5.09 12.43 -30.41
C ASP A 37 5.21 11.11 -29.63
N GLY A 38 5.75 11.20 -28.41
CA GLY A 38 5.71 10.11 -27.44
C GLY A 38 4.28 9.86 -26.93
N PRO A 39 3.97 8.66 -26.39
CA PRO A 39 2.63 8.30 -25.99
C PRO A 39 2.14 9.23 -24.88
N GLY A 40 1.01 9.89 -25.14
CA GLY A 40 0.41 10.88 -24.26
C GLY A 40 0.09 10.31 -22.88
N ARG A 41 0.88 10.71 -21.88
CA ARG A 41 0.49 10.65 -20.47
C ARG A 41 -0.76 11.50 -20.33
N GLY A 42 -1.88 10.89 -19.97
CA GLY A 42 -3.18 11.55 -19.82
C GLY A 42 -3.11 12.71 -18.84
N ARG A 43 -2.81 13.91 -19.34
CA ARG A 43 -3.07 15.16 -18.63
C ARG A 43 -4.57 15.40 -18.66
N GLY A 44 -5.29 14.75 -17.77
CA GLY A 44 -6.60 15.23 -17.37
C GLY A 44 -6.41 16.56 -16.66
N GLN A 45 -6.60 17.67 -17.37
CA GLN A 45 -6.93 18.96 -16.74
C GLN A 45 -8.29 18.77 -16.07
N GLY A 46 -8.30 18.21 -14.86
CA GLY A 46 -9.49 18.09 -14.03
C GLY A 46 -9.92 19.48 -13.58
N SER A 47 -11.13 19.87 -13.95
CA SER A 47 -11.83 21.07 -13.48
C SER A 47 -11.79 21.23 -11.96
N ASP A 48 -11.93 22.46 -11.46
CA ASP A 48 -12.09 22.90 -10.06
C ASP A 48 -13.29 22.28 -9.28
N LYS A 49 -13.77 21.11 -9.67
CA LYS A 49 -14.84 20.37 -8.99
C LYS A 49 -14.22 19.48 -7.92
N ALA A 50 -14.91 19.40 -6.78
CA ALA A 50 -14.58 18.45 -5.73
C ALA A 50 -14.50 17.03 -6.30
N TYR A 51 -13.53 16.26 -5.82
CA TYR A 51 -13.35 14.86 -6.18
C TYR A 51 -13.60 14.01 -4.95
N THR A 52 -14.55 13.10 -5.05
CA THR A 52 -14.96 12.25 -3.93
C THR A 52 -14.71 10.79 -4.28
N PHE A 53 -14.19 10.03 -3.34
CA PHE A 53 -13.94 8.60 -3.46
C PHE A 53 -14.45 7.88 -2.21
N ALA A 54 -14.82 6.62 -2.39
CA ALA A 54 -15.19 5.72 -1.30
C ALA A 54 -13.97 4.87 -0.90
N VAL A 55 -13.85 4.56 0.39
CA VAL A 55 -12.89 3.60 0.91
C VAL A 55 -13.64 2.53 1.68
N ILE A 56 -13.33 1.27 1.37
CA ILE A 56 -13.84 0.07 2.04
C ILE A 56 -12.68 -0.90 2.28
N GLY A 57 -12.84 -1.83 3.20
CA GLY A 57 -11.84 -2.85 3.54
C GLY A 57 -12.49 -3.96 4.35
N ASP A 58 -11.79 -5.08 4.51
CA ASP A 58 -12.17 -6.12 5.49
C ASP A 58 -13.62 -6.61 5.31
N THR A 59 -14.05 -6.72 4.05
CA THR A 59 -15.41 -7.05 3.67
C THR A 59 -15.39 -7.81 2.34
N PRO A 60 -16.23 -8.85 2.14
CA PRO A 60 -17.31 -9.28 3.02
C PRO A 60 -16.98 -10.46 3.96
N TYR A 61 -16.97 -10.20 5.27
CA TYR A 61 -16.59 -11.19 6.27
C TYR A 61 -17.78 -12.03 6.76
N GLY A 62 -17.70 -13.34 6.53
CA GLY A 62 -18.72 -14.29 6.97
C GLY A 62 -19.99 -14.28 6.12
N ALA A 63 -20.85 -15.28 6.34
CA ALA A 63 -21.99 -15.55 5.46
C ALA A 63 -22.96 -14.37 5.34
N ALA A 64 -23.19 -13.62 6.43
CA ALA A 64 -24.10 -12.48 6.44
C ALA A 64 -23.58 -11.33 5.56
N LYS A 65 -22.32 -10.91 5.74
CA LYS A 65 -21.72 -9.86 4.91
C LYS A 65 -21.56 -10.33 3.46
N ILE A 66 -21.22 -11.60 3.20
CA ILE A 66 -21.15 -12.16 1.83
C ILE A 66 -22.49 -12.04 1.13
N ALA A 67 -23.59 -12.39 1.81
CA ALA A 67 -24.93 -12.28 1.26
C ALA A 67 -25.36 -10.82 1.04
N ARG A 68 -24.90 -9.90 1.89
CA ARG A 68 -25.21 -8.47 1.82
C ARG A 68 -24.33 -7.69 0.83
N PHE A 69 -23.12 -8.15 0.54
CA PHE A 69 -22.17 -7.41 -0.28
C PHE A 69 -22.71 -6.94 -1.65
N PRO A 70 -23.52 -7.73 -2.38
CA PRO A 70 -24.25 -7.24 -3.55
C PRO A 70 -25.02 -5.93 -3.35
N HIS A 71 -25.70 -5.79 -2.22
CA HIS A 71 -26.44 -4.58 -1.83
C HIS A 71 -25.49 -3.44 -1.49
N ASP A 72 -24.39 -3.72 -0.79
CA ASP A 72 -23.42 -2.68 -0.39
C ASP A 72 -22.75 -2.04 -1.60
N VAL A 73 -22.42 -2.85 -2.60
CA VAL A 73 -21.97 -2.37 -3.92
C VAL A 73 -23.02 -1.47 -4.58
N ASP A 74 -24.30 -1.87 -4.56
CA ASP A 74 -25.39 -1.06 -5.13
C ASP A 74 -25.59 0.27 -4.36
N THR A 75 -25.45 0.26 -3.04
CA THR A 75 -25.52 1.48 -2.21
C THR A 75 -24.39 2.46 -2.55
N ILE A 76 -23.15 1.98 -2.67
CA ILE A 76 -22.02 2.85 -3.07
C ILE A 76 -22.20 3.38 -4.48
N ASN A 77 -22.66 2.53 -5.43
CA ASN A 77 -22.97 2.95 -6.80
C ASN A 77 -24.09 4.01 -6.88
N ALA A 78 -25.00 4.02 -5.92
CA ALA A 78 -26.08 5.01 -5.86
C ALA A 78 -25.63 6.38 -5.34
N ASP A 79 -24.44 6.49 -4.73
CA ASP A 79 -23.89 7.77 -4.28
C ASP A 79 -23.43 8.61 -5.49
N PRO A 80 -24.13 9.71 -5.84
CA PRO A 80 -23.84 10.47 -7.04
C PRO A 80 -22.54 11.28 -6.96
N ASP A 81 -21.86 11.34 -5.81
CA ASP A 81 -20.61 12.07 -5.65
C ASP A 81 -19.37 11.18 -5.83
N VAL A 82 -19.47 9.88 -5.57
CA VAL A 82 -18.35 8.94 -5.68
C VAL A 82 -17.86 8.87 -7.11
N ARG A 83 -16.54 8.86 -7.31
CA ARG A 83 -15.86 8.81 -8.62
C ARG A 83 -14.77 7.75 -8.71
N LEU A 84 -14.54 7.04 -7.60
CA LEU A 84 -13.53 6.01 -7.40
C LEU A 84 -13.85 5.27 -6.11
N VAL A 85 -13.57 3.97 -6.08
CA VAL A 85 -13.56 3.16 -4.86
C VAL A 85 -12.14 2.65 -4.62
N ILE A 86 -11.68 2.70 -3.37
CA ILE A 86 -10.44 2.06 -2.92
C ILE A 86 -10.83 0.94 -1.95
N HIS A 87 -10.43 -0.29 -2.26
CA HIS A 87 -10.54 -1.42 -1.35
C HIS A 87 -9.18 -1.73 -0.72
N VAL A 88 -9.06 -1.53 0.59
CA VAL A 88 -7.80 -1.66 1.35
C VAL A 88 -7.49 -3.10 1.73
N GLY A 89 -7.77 -4.06 0.86
CA GLY A 89 -7.48 -5.48 1.11
C GLY A 89 -8.53 -6.19 1.94
N ASP A 90 -8.25 -7.48 2.17
CA ASP A 90 -9.05 -8.31 3.07
C ASP A 90 -10.50 -8.48 2.57
N ILE A 91 -10.62 -9.14 1.43
CA ILE A 91 -11.90 -9.53 0.80
C ILE A 91 -12.49 -10.82 1.36
N LYS A 92 -11.85 -11.44 2.37
CA LYS A 92 -12.40 -12.55 3.17
C LYS A 92 -11.90 -12.46 4.60
N ASN A 93 -12.66 -12.99 5.55
CA ASN A 93 -12.14 -13.20 6.90
C ASN A 93 -11.06 -14.30 6.93
N GLY A 94 -10.30 -14.38 8.02
CA GLY A 94 -9.25 -15.39 8.21
C GLY A 94 -9.71 -16.84 8.38
N SER A 95 -10.99 -17.16 8.12
CA SER A 95 -11.58 -18.50 8.21
C SER A 95 -12.30 -18.99 6.95
N THR A 96 -12.62 -18.11 6.00
CA THR A 96 -13.19 -18.48 4.71
C THR A 96 -12.13 -19.22 3.88
N VAL A 97 -12.55 -20.22 3.11
CA VAL A 97 -11.64 -20.97 2.21
C VAL A 97 -11.10 -20.06 1.12
N CYS A 98 -9.79 -20.12 0.85
CA CYS A 98 -9.12 -19.37 -0.21
C CYS A 98 -9.30 -20.01 -1.60
N SER A 99 -10.52 -20.43 -1.95
CA SER A 99 -10.79 -21.09 -3.23
C SER A 99 -10.84 -20.09 -4.38
N ASP A 100 -10.52 -20.57 -5.58
CA ASP A 100 -10.66 -19.77 -6.81
C ASP A 100 -12.12 -19.34 -7.02
N GLU A 101 -13.08 -20.20 -6.65
CA GLU A 101 -14.52 -19.87 -6.69
C GLU A 101 -14.86 -18.67 -5.80
N TYR A 102 -14.26 -18.58 -4.61
CA TYR A 102 -14.47 -17.42 -3.74
C TYR A 102 -13.83 -16.16 -4.32
N PHE A 103 -12.61 -16.23 -4.84
CA PHE A 103 -11.97 -15.10 -5.49
C PHE A 103 -12.76 -14.62 -6.72
N HIS A 104 -13.30 -15.54 -7.53
CA HIS A 104 -14.17 -15.21 -8.65
C HIS A 104 -15.51 -14.59 -8.23
N PHE A 105 -16.11 -15.06 -7.12
CA PHE A 105 -17.29 -14.43 -6.55
C PHE A 105 -17.02 -12.98 -6.17
N VAL A 106 -15.97 -12.72 -5.37
CA VAL A 106 -15.61 -11.35 -4.96
C VAL A 106 -15.28 -10.52 -6.19
N ARG A 107 -14.47 -11.05 -7.12
CA ARG A 107 -14.13 -10.37 -8.38
C ARG A 107 -15.37 -9.93 -9.14
N GLY A 108 -16.39 -10.79 -9.23
CA GLY A 108 -17.67 -10.46 -9.84
C GLY A 108 -18.40 -9.32 -9.15
N GLN A 109 -18.27 -9.16 -7.83
CA GLN A 109 -18.80 -8.01 -7.11
C GLN A 109 -17.96 -6.74 -7.33
N LEU A 110 -16.63 -6.84 -7.33
CA LEU A 110 -15.77 -5.68 -7.60
C LEU A 110 -15.94 -5.13 -9.02
N ASP A 111 -16.25 -5.99 -10.00
CA ASP A 111 -16.56 -5.56 -11.38
C ASP A 111 -17.93 -4.88 -11.52
N ARG A 112 -18.80 -4.96 -10.50
CA ARG A 112 -20.12 -4.28 -10.52
C ARG A 112 -20.05 -2.81 -10.14
N PHE A 113 -18.97 -2.34 -9.52
CA PHE A 113 -18.82 -0.91 -9.22
C PHE A 113 -18.91 -0.10 -10.51
N GLU A 114 -19.78 0.92 -10.51
CA GLU A 114 -19.96 1.83 -11.65
C GLU A 114 -18.70 2.67 -11.85
N ASP A 115 -18.13 3.17 -10.76
CA ASP A 115 -16.86 3.89 -10.76
C ASP A 115 -15.65 2.93 -10.79
N PRO A 116 -14.46 3.42 -11.21
CA PRO A 116 -13.24 2.63 -11.12
C PRO A 116 -12.96 2.17 -9.68
N LEU A 117 -12.47 0.93 -9.54
CA LEU A 117 -12.09 0.37 -8.25
C LEU A 117 -10.60 0.00 -8.23
N VAL A 118 -9.87 0.60 -7.30
CA VAL A 118 -8.49 0.23 -6.96
C VAL A 118 -8.53 -0.74 -5.79
N TYR A 119 -7.84 -1.87 -5.92
CA TYR A 119 -7.71 -2.89 -4.88
C TYR A 119 -6.22 -3.06 -4.55
N THR A 120 -5.91 -3.24 -3.27
CA THR A 120 -4.62 -3.77 -2.79
C THR A 120 -4.89 -5.03 -1.98
N PRO A 121 -4.09 -6.11 -2.04
CA PRO A 121 -4.36 -7.33 -1.28
C PRO A 121 -4.10 -7.15 0.22
N GLY A 122 -4.79 -7.95 1.03
CA GLY A 122 -4.55 -8.11 2.47
C GLY A 122 -3.97 -9.49 2.81
N ASP A 123 -3.75 -9.80 4.09
CA ASP A 123 -3.19 -11.09 4.50
C ASP A 123 -4.20 -12.23 4.34
N ASN A 124 -5.50 -11.93 4.40
CA ASN A 124 -6.51 -12.97 4.40
C ASN A 124 -6.61 -13.73 3.07
N GLU A 125 -6.36 -13.09 1.94
CA GLU A 125 -6.53 -13.72 0.61
C GLU A 125 -5.38 -14.62 0.20
N TRP A 126 -4.26 -14.60 0.91
CA TRP A 126 -3.10 -15.40 0.50
C TRP A 126 -2.21 -15.82 1.66
N THR A 127 -1.68 -14.93 2.50
CA THR A 127 -0.79 -15.36 3.59
C THR A 127 -1.51 -16.27 4.57
N ASP A 128 -2.76 -15.99 4.93
CA ASP A 128 -3.54 -16.83 5.85
C ASP A 128 -4.06 -18.13 5.23
N CYS A 129 -3.88 -18.34 3.94
CA CYS A 129 -4.42 -19.52 3.25
C CYS A 129 -3.72 -20.82 3.61
N HIS A 130 -2.56 -20.76 4.29
CA HIS A 130 -1.91 -21.93 4.88
C HIS A 130 -2.72 -22.57 6.01
N ARG A 131 -3.69 -21.85 6.58
CA ARG A 131 -4.49 -22.35 7.71
C ARG A 131 -5.37 -23.53 7.25
N PRO A 132 -5.52 -24.60 8.06
CA PRO A 132 -6.29 -25.78 7.65
C PRO A 132 -7.74 -25.48 7.25
N ASN A 133 -8.41 -24.58 7.98
CA ASN A 133 -9.77 -24.13 7.67
C ASN A 133 -9.87 -23.27 6.40
N ASN A 134 -8.76 -22.67 5.95
CA ASN A 134 -8.72 -21.86 4.73
C ASN A 134 -8.38 -22.71 3.49
N GLY A 135 -8.20 -24.03 3.66
CA GLY A 135 -7.89 -24.99 2.59
C GLY A 135 -6.45 -25.48 2.57
N ALA A 136 -5.60 -25.05 3.52
CA ALA A 136 -4.18 -25.43 3.62
C ALA A 136 -3.40 -25.22 2.30
N TYR A 137 -3.72 -24.15 1.58
CA TYR A 137 -3.05 -23.80 0.33
C TYR A 137 -1.61 -23.33 0.59
N ASP A 138 -0.79 -23.36 -0.45
CA ASP A 138 0.48 -22.63 -0.46
C ASP A 138 0.20 -21.12 -0.62
N PRO A 139 0.57 -20.27 0.35
CA PRO A 139 0.34 -18.84 0.25
C PRO A 139 0.94 -18.16 -0.98
N LEU A 140 2.10 -18.61 -1.49
CA LEU A 140 2.71 -18.00 -2.67
C LEU A 140 1.96 -18.34 -3.95
N GLU A 141 1.39 -19.55 -3.99
CA GLU A 141 0.49 -19.94 -5.07
C GLU A 141 -0.82 -19.14 -4.98
N ARG A 142 -1.38 -18.94 -3.79
CA ARG A 142 -2.57 -18.09 -3.60
C ARG A 142 -2.31 -16.63 -3.97
N LEU A 143 -1.13 -16.08 -3.67
CA LEU A 143 -0.74 -14.74 -4.13
C LEU A 143 -0.75 -14.65 -5.66
N ALA A 144 -0.24 -15.68 -6.35
CA ALA A 144 -0.30 -15.74 -7.80
C ALA A 144 -1.76 -15.79 -8.31
N ALA A 145 -2.64 -16.56 -7.66
CA ALA A 145 -4.06 -16.63 -7.98
C ALA A 145 -4.78 -15.28 -7.77
N VAL A 146 -4.49 -14.58 -6.67
CA VAL A 146 -4.98 -13.22 -6.40
C VAL A 146 -4.53 -12.27 -7.51
N ARG A 147 -3.24 -12.28 -7.87
CA ARG A 147 -2.70 -11.44 -8.94
C ARG A 147 -3.38 -11.70 -10.29
N ALA A 148 -3.53 -12.97 -10.66
CA ALA A 148 -4.20 -13.37 -11.89
C ALA A 148 -5.69 -12.97 -11.93
N THR A 149 -6.37 -13.06 -10.79
CA THR A 149 -7.82 -12.79 -10.69
C THR A 149 -8.12 -11.29 -10.66
N PHE A 150 -7.37 -10.52 -9.88
CA PHE A 150 -7.70 -9.12 -9.59
C PHE A 150 -6.88 -8.12 -10.41
N TYR A 151 -5.79 -8.54 -11.07
CA TYR A 151 -4.96 -7.67 -11.90
C TYR A 151 -4.72 -8.27 -13.30
N PRO A 152 -5.79 -8.69 -14.03
CA PRO A 152 -5.63 -9.35 -15.33
C PRO A 152 -5.12 -8.40 -16.42
N GLN A 153 -5.27 -7.09 -16.21
CA GLN A 153 -4.74 -6.03 -17.08
C GLN A 153 -4.03 -4.99 -16.20
N PRO A 154 -2.78 -5.26 -15.79
CA PRO A 154 -2.04 -4.33 -14.96
C PRO A 154 -2.00 -2.91 -15.55
N GLY A 155 -2.14 -1.90 -14.70
CA GLY A 155 -2.26 -0.50 -15.12
C GLY A 155 -3.69 -0.06 -15.48
N ARG A 156 -4.68 -0.95 -15.31
CA ARG A 156 -6.10 -0.63 -15.37
C ARG A 156 -6.79 -1.07 -14.08
N THR A 157 -7.65 -0.21 -13.54
CA THR A 157 -8.44 -0.55 -12.35
C THR A 157 -9.55 -1.53 -12.65
N LEU A 158 -10.20 -2.05 -11.60
CA LEU A 158 -11.45 -2.79 -11.70
C LEU A 158 -12.64 -1.82 -11.87
N GLY A 159 -13.86 -2.37 -11.86
CA GLY A 159 -15.11 -1.63 -12.07
C GLY A 159 -15.47 -1.44 -13.55
N LYS A 160 -16.67 -0.93 -13.81
CA LYS A 160 -17.21 -0.78 -15.17
C LYS A 160 -16.56 0.34 -15.98
N HIS A 161 -16.05 1.38 -15.31
CA HIS A 161 -15.37 2.51 -15.94
C HIS A 161 -13.90 2.62 -15.47
N PRO A 162 -13.03 1.68 -15.85
CA PRO A 162 -11.67 1.58 -15.33
C PRO A 162 -10.81 2.80 -15.73
N LEU A 163 -9.99 3.27 -14.77
CA LEU A 163 -9.00 4.32 -15.00
C LEU A 163 -7.62 3.71 -15.33
N VAL A 164 -6.76 4.51 -15.94
CA VAL A 164 -5.35 4.16 -16.16
C VAL A 164 -4.54 4.55 -14.92
N VAL A 165 -3.86 3.58 -14.33
CA VAL A 165 -2.94 3.75 -13.20
C VAL A 165 -1.53 3.32 -13.60
N ASN A 166 -0.50 3.75 -12.87
CA ASN A 166 0.88 3.36 -13.13
C ASN A 166 1.27 2.20 -12.20
N PRO A 167 1.41 0.95 -12.69
CA PRO A 167 1.73 -0.18 -11.86
C PRO A 167 3.25 -0.42 -11.77
N GLN A 168 3.71 -1.12 -10.73
CA GLN A 168 5.09 -1.62 -10.62
C GLN A 168 5.26 -3.00 -11.31
N THR A 169 4.69 -3.18 -12.50
CA THR A 169 4.76 -4.46 -13.25
C THR A 169 6.17 -4.88 -13.62
N GLU A 170 7.05 -3.93 -13.92
CA GLU A 170 8.43 -4.20 -14.33
C GLU A 170 9.25 -4.92 -13.24
N ILE A 171 8.82 -4.80 -11.98
CA ILE A 171 9.43 -5.48 -10.83
C ILE A 171 8.50 -6.52 -10.21
N GLY A 172 7.40 -6.88 -10.87
CA GLY A 172 6.53 -7.99 -10.46
C GLY A 172 5.45 -7.68 -9.43
N PHE A 173 5.12 -6.40 -9.19
CA PHE A 173 4.11 -5.96 -8.23
C PHE A 173 2.98 -5.18 -8.93
N PRO A 174 2.10 -5.84 -9.70
CA PRO A 174 1.01 -5.18 -10.42
C PRO A 174 0.00 -4.48 -9.50
N GLU A 175 -0.07 -4.89 -8.24
CA GLU A 175 -0.94 -4.32 -7.21
C GLU A 175 -0.43 -3.01 -6.60
N ASN A 176 0.86 -2.71 -6.73
CA ASN A 176 1.41 -1.42 -6.35
C ASN A 176 1.18 -0.45 -7.50
N VAL A 177 0.18 0.41 -7.37
CA VAL A 177 -0.22 1.36 -8.43
C VAL A 177 -0.24 2.78 -7.91
N SER A 178 0.09 3.75 -8.77
CA SER A 178 -0.03 5.19 -8.46
C SER A 178 -0.82 5.95 -9.52
N TRP A 179 -1.49 7.01 -9.11
CA TRP A 179 -2.21 7.92 -10.00
C TRP A 179 -2.40 9.29 -9.36
N SER A 180 -2.54 10.32 -10.19
CA SER A 180 -2.80 11.69 -9.73
C SER A 180 -4.22 12.12 -10.08
N ARG A 181 -4.93 12.73 -9.13
CA ARG A 181 -6.27 13.29 -9.37
C ARG A 181 -6.54 14.45 -8.43
N ALA A 182 -7.17 15.52 -8.93
CA ALA A 182 -7.57 16.68 -8.13
C ALA A 182 -6.44 17.32 -7.29
N GLY A 183 -5.20 17.26 -7.77
CA GLY A 183 -4.04 17.77 -7.04
C GLY A 183 -3.61 16.89 -5.85
N VAL A 184 -4.02 15.63 -5.82
CA VAL A 184 -3.59 14.61 -4.85
C VAL A 184 -2.87 13.50 -5.62
N GLU A 185 -1.74 13.06 -5.07
CA GLU A 185 -1.06 11.84 -5.53
C GLU A 185 -1.53 10.66 -4.69
N PHE A 186 -2.03 9.62 -5.34
CA PHE A 186 -2.51 8.40 -4.71
C PHE A 186 -1.57 7.25 -5.02
N ALA A 187 -1.39 6.35 -4.06
CA ALA A 187 -0.72 5.08 -4.30
C ALA A 187 -1.29 3.97 -3.41
N THR A 188 -1.39 2.76 -3.95
CA THR A 188 -1.47 1.54 -3.15
C THR A 188 -0.06 1.01 -2.88
N ALA A 189 0.16 0.44 -1.70
CA ALA A 189 1.36 -0.32 -1.41
C ALA A 189 0.97 -1.64 -0.73
N HIS A 190 1.46 -2.76 -1.26
CA HIS A 190 1.11 -4.08 -0.79
C HIS A 190 1.83 -4.41 0.54
N VAL A 191 1.22 -3.99 1.63
CA VAL A 191 1.64 -4.22 3.01
C VAL A 191 0.48 -4.91 3.72
N VAL A 192 0.74 -6.09 4.28
CA VAL A 192 -0.29 -6.98 4.82
C VAL A 192 -0.10 -7.24 6.31
N GLY A 193 -1.13 -7.72 6.99
CA GLY A 193 -1.08 -8.14 8.38
C GLY A 193 -0.06 -9.25 8.65
N SER A 194 -0.10 -9.80 9.87
CA SER A 194 0.75 -10.93 10.25
C SER A 194 2.26 -10.66 10.09
N ASN A 195 2.73 -9.51 10.62
CA ASN A 195 4.10 -9.01 10.51
C ASN A 195 4.55 -8.84 9.05
N ASN A 196 3.70 -8.26 8.20
CA ASN A 196 3.98 -8.10 6.77
C ASN A 196 4.34 -9.42 6.08
N GLY A 197 3.71 -10.53 6.48
CA GLY A 197 4.00 -11.86 5.97
C GLY A 197 5.24 -12.53 6.59
N PHE A 198 5.83 -12.03 7.68
CA PHE A 198 6.93 -12.69 8.40
C PHE A 198 6.44 -13.68 9.46
N ALA A 199 5.15 -13.68 9.83
CA ALA A 199 4.62 -14.63 10.80
C ALA A 199 4.71 -16.09 10.26
N PRO A 200 5.23 -17.06 11.02
CA PRO A 200 5.38 -18.43 10.54
C PRO A 200 4.05 -19.07 10.12
N TRP A 201 4.04 -19.75 8.97
CA TRP A 201 2.86 -20.50 8.52
C TRP A 201 2.57 -21.73 9.40
N THR A 202 1.35 -22.25 9.30
CA THR A 202 0.88 -23.39 10.11
C THR A 202 1.85 -24.56 10.08
N GLY A 203 2.21 -25.06 11.27
CA GLY A 203 3.14 -26.18 11.41
C GLY A 203 4.62 -25.80 11.30
N LYS A 204 4.95 -24.50 11.20
CA LYS A 204 6.33 -23.99 11.24
C LYS A 204 6.59 -23.21 12.52
N THR A 205 7.82 -23.28 13.00
CA THR A 205 8.30 -22.48 14.15
C THR A 205 8.96 -21.17 13.73
N ALA A 206 9.29 -21.03 12.44
CA ALA A 206 9.87 -19.85 11.82
C ALA A 206 9.37 -19.72 10.37
N ALA A 207 9.40 -18.50 9.83
CA ALA A 207 9.11 -18.26 8.42
C ALA A 207 10.04 -19.07 7.51
N THR A 208 9.53 -19.53 6.38
CA THR A 208 10.34 -20.27 5.39
C THR A 208 11.25 -19.30 4.61
N PRO A 209 12.36 -19.77 4.01
CA PRO A 209 13.19 -18.92 3.16
C PRO A 209 12.42 -18.26 2.01
N GLN A 210 11.47 -18.98 1.40
CA GLN A 210 10.64 -18.49 0.30
C GLN A 210 9.67 -17.41 0.77
N GLN A 211 9.04 -17.62 1.91
CA GLN A 211 8.18 -16.63 2.57
C GLN A 211 8.96 -15.33 2.87
N LEU A 212 10.17 -15.46 3.44
CA LEU A 212 11.00 -14.30 3.75
C LEU A 212 11.47 -13.58 2.48
N ALA A 213 11.83 -14.31 1.43
CA ALA A 213 12.25 -13.73 0.16
C ALA A 213 11.10 -12.90 -0.47
N GLU A 214 9.89 -13.47 -0.54
CA GLU A 214 8.71 -12.75 -1.01
C GLU A 214 8.45 -11.49 -0.18
N ALA A 215 8.43 -11.62 1.15
CA ALA A 215 8.09 -10.50 2.02
C ALA A 215 9.14 -9.38 1.96
N VAL A 216 10.43 -9.72 1.80
CA VAL A 216 11.51 -8.75 1.62
C VAL A 216 11.38 -8.01 0.29
N ASP A 217 11.17 -8.72 -0.82
CA ASP A 217 11.02 -8.11 -2.15
C ASP A 217 9.78 -7.22 -2.20
N ARG A 218 8.65 -7.69 -1.65
CA ARG A 218 7.42 -6.91 -1.54
C ARG A 218 7.59 -5.67 -0.67
N THR A 219 8.28 -5.79 0.47
CA THR A 219 8.59 -4.64 1.33
C THR A 219 9.44 -3.60 0.60
N ALA A 220 10.44 -4.04 -0.18
CA ALA A 220 11.27 -3.15 -0.98
C ALA A 220 10.45 -2.42 -2.07
N ALA A 221 9.54 -3.13 -2.73
CA ALA A 221 8.62 -2.55 -3.71
C ALA A 221 7.67 -1.52 -3.07
N ALA A 222 7.06 -1.86 -1.92
CA ALA A 222 6.20 -0.96 -1.16
C ALA A 222 6.94 0.32 -0.72
N VAL A 223 8.17 0.20 -0.20
CA VAL A 223 9.00 1.36 0.16
C VAL A 223 9.33 2.21 -1.06
N THR A 224 9.62 1.59 -2.21
CA THR A 224 9.87 2.30 -3.47
C THR A 224 8.62 3.06 -3.91
N GLN A 225 7.46 2.41 -3.88
CA GLN A 225 6.17 2.98 -4.25
C GLN A 225 5.82 4.22 -3.41
N ILE A 226 6.00 4.14 -2.08
CA ILE A 226 5.79 5.26 -1.17
C ILE A 226 6.71 6.42 -1.55
N ARG A 227 8.01 6.17 -1.70
CA ARG A 227 8.99 7.22 -2.04
C ARG A 227 8.70 7.87 -3.38
N GLU A 228 8.29 7.09 -4.38
CA GLU A 228 7.94 7.57 -5.71
C GLU A 228 6.68 8.44 -5.69
N ALA A 229 5.63 8.05 -4.95
CA ALA A 229 4.43 8.86 -4.77
C ALA A 229 4.76 10.22 -4.16
N TYR A 230 5.56 10.27 -3.10
CA TYR A 230 5.98 11.54 -2.50
C TYR A 230 6.92 12.35 -3.40
N ALA A 231 7.80 11.70 -4.17
CA ALA A 231 8.64 12.39 -5.16
C ALA A 231 7.82 13.03 -6.27
N GLU A 232 6.82 12.31 -6.79
CA GLU A 232 5.87 12.80 -7.79
C GLU A 232 5.03 13.96 -7.24
N ALA A 233 4.54 13.84 -6.00
CA ALA A 233 3.80 14.90 -5.32
C ALA A 233 4.62 16.18 -5.18
N ARG A 234 5.91 16.08 -4.81
CA ARG A 234 6.82 17.25 -4.78
C ARG A 234 7.05 17.82 -6.17
N ARG A 235 7.27 16.96 -7.17
CA ARG A 235 7.52 17.36 -8.57
C ARG A 235 6.33 18.11 -9.19
N THR A 236 5.12 17.64 -8.91
CA THR A 236 3.86 18.20 -9.44
C THR A 236 3.26 19.27 -8.54
N ARG A 237 3.84 19.48 -7.35
CA ARG A 237 3.30 20.36 -6.30
C ARG A 237 1.88 19.97 -5.89
N ALA A 238 1.65 18.67 -5.74
CA ALA A 238 0.41 18.14 -5.20
C ALA A 238 0.14 18.71 -3.80
N LYS A 239 -1.14 18.83 -3.45
CA LYS A 239 -1.62 19.30 -2.16
C LYS A 239 -1.54 18.21 -1.09
N ALA A 240 -1.74 16.96 -1.49
CA ALA A 240 -1.69 15.81 -0.60
C ALA A 240 -1.10 14.58 -1.27
N VAL A 241 -0.65 13.65 -0.43
CA VAL A 241 -0.38 12.24 -0.78
C VAL A 241 -1.34 11.36 0.00
N VAL A 242 -1.91 10.36 -0.66
CA VAL A 242 -2.72 9.30 -0.05
C VAL A 242 -2.04 7.97 -0.34
N ILE A 243 -1.62 7.27 0.71
CA ILE A 243 -1.12 5.90 0.65
C ILE A 243 -2.20 4.97 1.19
N ALA A 244 -2.60 3.97 0.41
CA ALA A 244 -3.53 2.93 0.82
C ALA A 244 -2.81 1.59 0.97
N ILE A 245 -2.94 0.96 2.12
CA ILE A 245 -2.38 -0.37 2.45
C ILE A 245 -3.45 -1.19 3.15
N GLN A 246 -3.25 -2.49 3.34
CA GLN A 246 -4.16 -3.26 4.20
C GLN A 246 -3.76 -3.15 5.67
N ALA A 247 -2.51 -3.45 6.00
CA ALA A 247 -2.08 -3.64 7.38
C ALA A 247 -2.29 -2.41 8.27
N ASP A 248 -2.90 -2.59 9.43
CA ASP A 248 -2.87 -1.61 10.50
C ASP A 248 -1.58 -1.81 11.32
N MET A 249 -0.53 -1.11 10.89
CA MET A 249 0.77 -1.13 11.58
C MET A 249 0.74 -0.45 12.96
N PHE A 250 -0.38 0.17 13.34
CA PHE A 250 -0.55 0.93 14.58
C PHE A 250 -1.81 0.48 15.34
N ASP A 251 -2.14 -0.81 15.26
CA ASP A 251 -3.28 -1.37 15.95
C ASP A 251 -3.00 -1.56 17.46
N GLY A 252 -3.65 -0.72 18.26
CA GLY A 252 -3.58 -0.77 19.72
C GLY A 252 -4.37 -1.91 20.35
N THR A 253 -5.17 -2.65 19.58
CA THR A 253 -6.05 -3.73 20.05
C THR A 253 -5.35 -5.08 20.15
N TYR A 254 -4.17 -5.25 19.54
CA TYR A 254 -3.33 -6.42 19.76
C TYR A 254 -2.73 -6.40 21.18
N ASP A 255 -3.38 -7.14 22.09
CA ASP A 255 -2.80 -7.49 23.39
C ASP A 255 -1.43 -8.17 23.17
N GLY A 256 -0.41 -7.72 23.91
CA GLY A 256 0.92 -8.33 23.83
C GLY A 256 1.77 -7.93 22.63
N TRP A 257 1.52 -6.77 22.00
CA TRP A 257 2.38 -6.19 20.97
C TRP A 257 3.88 -6.34 21.33
N SER A 258 4.68 -6.84 20.40
CA SER A 258 6.13 -6.95 20.53
C SER A 258 6.85 -6.57 19.24
N LEU A 259 8.08 -6.03 19.38
CA LEU A 259 8.89 -5.63 18.24
C LEU A 259 9.28 -6.83 17.36
N ASP A 260 9.60 -7.97 17.96
CA ASP A 260 10.00 -9.16 17.23
C ASP A 260 8.88 -9.63 16.28
N GLN A 261 7.63 -9.54 16.71
CA GLN A 261 6.44 -9.89 15.94
C GLN A 261 5.98 -8.81 14.96
N ASN A 262 6.58 -7.61 14.96
CA ASN A 262 6.12 -6.49 14.11
C ASN A 262 7.28 -5.78 13.38
N SER A 263 8.49 -6.33 13.45
CA SER A 263 9.70 -5.70 12.93
C SER A 263 9.71 -5.54 11.40
N ALA A 264 8.93 -6.33 10.67
CA ALA A 264 8.88 -6.26 9.21
C ALA A 264 8.17 -5.00 8.69
N PHE A 265 7.39 -4.32 9.54
CA PHE A 265 6.77 -3.04 9.20
C PHE A 265 7.75 -1.85 9.25
N ILE A 266 8.87 -1.98 9.96
CA ILE A 266 9.82 -0.88 10.21
C ILE A 266 10.28 -0.17 8.92
N PRO A 267 10.65 -0.86 7.82
CA PRO A 267 11.08 -0.19 6.59
C PRO A 267 9.97 0.69 5.99
N VAL A 268 8.73 0.23 6.00
CA VAL A 268 7.55 0.96 5.51
C VAL A 268 7.28 2.18 6.39
N ILE A 269 7.23 1.99 7.71
CA ILE A 269 6.99 3.07 8.67
C ILE A 269 8.08 4.15 8.58
N LYS A 270 9.35 3.76 8.41
CA LYS A 270 10.46 4.71 8.19
C LYS A 270 10.29 5.48 6.88
N ALA A 271 9.89 4.81 5.79
CA ALA A 271 9.63 5.48 4.52
C ALA A 271 8.51 6.52 4.65
N LEU A 272 7.40 6.17 5.30
CA LEU A 272 6.30 7.10 5.60
C LEU A 272 6.77 8.27 6.45
N THR A 273 7.52 7.98 7.53
CA THR A 273 8.07 8.99 8.46
C THR A 273 8.95 10.00 7.75
N ASP A 274 9.91 9.52 6.96
CA ASP A 274 10.87 10.37 6.25
C ASP A 274 10.19 11.22 5.18
N GLU A 275 9.31 10.61 4.38
CA GLU A 275 8.68 11.27 3.25
C GLU A 275 7.60 12.27 3.68
N SER A 276 6.78 11.96 4.69
CA SER A 276 5.79 12.89 5.23
C SER A 276 6.44 14.12 5.88
N ASN A 277 7.61 13.95 6.50
CA ASN A 277 8.37 15.07 7.08
C ASN A 277 9.01 15.98 6.01
N ARG A 278 9.33 15.43 4.83
CA ARG A 278 9.90 16.17 3.69
C ARG A 278 8.85 16.76 2.77
N PHE A 279 7.57 16.43 2.97
CA PHE A 279 6.48 16.93 2.17
C PHE A 279 5.78 18.10 2.85
N GLU A 280 5.56 19.19 2.10
CA GLU A 280 4.88 20.38 2.61
C GLU A 280 3.36 20.20 2.69
N GLY A 281 2.79 19.32 1.87
CA GLY A 281 1.36 19.05 1.81
C GLY A 281 0.86 18.08 2.87
N ALA A 282 -0.41 17.72 2.80
CA ALA A 282 -1.03 16.75 3.70
C ALA A 282 -0.63 15.32 3.34
N SER A 283 -0.45 14.46 4.34
CA SER A 283 -0.04 13.07 4.15
C SER A 283 -1.04 12.13 4.81
N TYR A 284 -1.76 11.35 4.01
CA TYR A 284 -2.79 10.44 4.50
C TYR A 284 -2.38 8.97 4.32
N LEU A 285 -2.65 8.16 5.33
CA LEU A 285 -2.57 6.71 5.31
C LEU A 285 -3.99 6.15 5.47
N LEU A 286 -4.42 5.33 4.52
CA LEU A 286 -5.69 4.61 4.57
C LEU A 286 -5.39 3.12 4.76
N ASP A 287 -5.98 2.51 5.78
CA ASP A 287 -5.79 1.10 6.12
C ASP A 287 -7.08 0.42 6.65
N GLY A 288 -6.98 -0.89 6.85
CA GLY A 288 -8.04 -1.79 7.33
C GLY A 288 -7.53 -2.63 8.52
N ASP A 289 -7.57 -3.97 8.42
CA ASP A 289 -6.92 -4.97 9.30
C ASP A 289 -7.43 -5.01 10.76
N SER A 290 -7.42 -3.89 11.48
CA SER A 290 -7.90 -3.83 12.87
C SER A 290 -9.44 -3.82 12.98
N HIS A 291 -10.14 -3.74 11.84
CA HIS A 291 -11.59 -3.77 11.67
C HIS A 291 -12.37 -2.66 12.40
N LYS A 292 -11.69 -1.66 12.94
CA LYS A 292 -12.30 -0.60 13.74
C LYS A 292 -11.90 0.75 13.19
N TYR A 293 -12.89 1.60 12.98
CA TYR A 293 -12.64 2.96 12.58
C TYR A 293 -11.71 3.67 13.55
N ASN A 294 -10.67 4.27 12.99
CA ASN A 294 -9.73 5.09 13.72
C ASN A 294 -9.35 6.31 12.87
N ASP A 295 -9.07 7.43 13.55
CA ASP A 295 -8.67 8.70 12.97
C ASP A 295 -7.62 9.32 13.91
N ASP A 296 -6.35 9.22 13.54
CA ASP A 296 -5.26 9.64 14.41
C ASP A 296 -3.97 10.07 13.66
N HIS A 297 -3.00 10.51 14.45
CA HIS A 297 -1.63 10.78 14.00
C HIS A 297 -0.69 9.80 14.68
N PRO A 298 -0.52 8.58 14.15
CA PRO A 298 0.12 7.48 14.87
C PRO A 298 1.60 7.75 15.17
N LEU A 299 2.23 8.69 14.47
CA LEU A 299 3.63 9.08 14.63
C LEU A 299 3.81 10.49 15.20
N ALA A 300 2.78 11.08 15.81
CA ALA A 300 2.90 12.37 16.49
C ALA A 300 3.91 12.33 17.65
N PRO A 301 4.52 13.49 18.02
CA PRO A 301 5.38 13.58 19.20
C PRO A 301 4.70 13.00 20.45
N GLY A 302 5.39 12.09 21.14
CA GLY A 302 4.86 11.41 22.34
C GLY A 302 4.01 10.18 22.06
N SER A 303 3.76 9.81 20.80
CA SER A 303 3.07 8.57 20.46
C SER A 303 3.83 7.34 20.98
N VAL A 304 3.08 6.37 21.53
CA VAL A 304 3.61 5.08 21.99
C VAL A 304 4.26 4.28 20.84
N TRP A 305 3.81 4.52 19.61
CA TRP A 305 4.31 3.82 18.43
C TRP A 305 5.74 4.18 18.07
N LEU A 306 6.19 5.39 18.45
CA LEU A 306 7.60 5.78 18.31
C LEU A 306 8.48 4.88 19.17
N GLN A 307 8.09 4.64 20.42
CA GLN A 307 8.83 3.76 21.31
C GLN A 307 8.75 2.30 20.85
N ARG A 308 7.54 1.82 20.50
CA ARG A 308 7.30 0.45 20.05
C ARG A 308 8.20 0.12 18.85
N TYR A 309 8.19 0.95 17.81
CA TYR A 309 9.01 0.72 16.61
C TYR A 309 10.46 1.23 16.69
N GLY A 310 10.90 1.75 17.84
CA GLY A 310 12.26 2.28 18.00
C GLY A 310 12.57 3.48 17.10
N LEU A 311 11.57 4.33 16.83
CA LEU A 311 11.69 5.53 16.01
C LEU A 311 12.08 6.72 16.90
N THR A 312 13.08 7.48 16.45
CA THR A 312 13.56 8.68 17.16
C THR A 312 13.01 9.98 16.57
N THR A 313 12.45 9.94 15.37
CA THR A 313 11.90 11.10 14.67
C THR A 313 10.39 10.96 14.54
N PRO A 314 9.60 11.88 15.13
CA PRO A 314 8.15 11.90 14.94
C PRO A 314 7.80 12.37 13.52
N ALA A 315 6.60 12.00 13.07
CA ALA A 315 5.99 12.45 11.82
C ALA A 315 4.55 12.96 12.09
N PRO A 316 4.39 14.15 12.68
CA PRO A 316 3.07 14.67 13.06
C PRO A 316 2.14 14.96 11.88
N ARG A 317 2.65 14.99 10.65
CA ARG A 317 1.86 15.24 9.44
C ARG A 317 1.29 13.96 8.81
N LEU A 318 1.71 12.79 9.26
CA LEU A 318 1.09 11.54 8.82
C LEU A 318 -0.24 11.39 9.55
N HIS A 319 -1.34 11.49 8.81
CA HIS A 319 -2.70 11.32 9.27
C HIS A 319 -3.19 9.95 8.81
N ARG A 320 -3.56 9.08 9.75
CA ARG A 320 -4.10 7.76 9.44
C ARG A 320 -5.62 7.76 9.61
N ILE A 321 -6.30 7.10 8.69
CA ILE A 321 -7.71 6.75 8.80
C ILE A 321 -7.86 5.26 8.52
N THR A 322 -8.32 4.53 9.51
CA THR A 322 -8.64 3.10 9.40
C THR A 322 -10.14 2.95 9.15
N VAL A 323 -10.54 2.13 8.18
CA VAL A 323 -11.97 1.88 7.91
C VAL A 323 -12.54 0.83 8.86
N ASP A 324 -13.85 0.88 9.11
CA ASP A 324 -14.54 -0.21 9.79
C ASP A 324 -14.56 -1.46 8.90
N GLY A 325 -14.43 -2.62 9.54
CA GLY A 325 -14.26 -3.91 8.87
C GLY A 325 -15.00 -5.03 9.55
N SER A 326 -14.93 -6.25 9.00
CA SER A 326 -15.49 -7.45 9.62
C SER A 326 -17.00 -7.28 9.91
N ASP A 327 -17.44 -7.61 11.13
CA ASP A 327 -18.82 -7.42 11.57
C ASP A 327 -19.24 -5.95 11.56
N ALA A 328 -18.30 -5.01 11.71
CA ALA A 328 -18.55 -3.56 11.73
C ALA A 328 -18.54 -2.90 10.35
N ALA A 329 -18.29 -3.64 9.25
CA ALA A 329 -18.34 -3.13 7.88
C ALA A 329 -19.79 -2.81 7.45
N ASP A 330 -20.40 -1.80 8.07
CA ASP A 330 -21.78 -1.32 7.86
C ASP A 330 -21.80 0.09 7.28
N ASP A 331 -20.64 0.67 6.99
CA ASP A 331 -20.46 1.93 6.31
C ASP A 331 -19.30 1.86 5.30
N TYR A 332 -19.20 2.89 4.46
CA TYR A 332 -17.99 3.20 3.71
C TYR A 332 -17.50 4.59 4.10
N LEU A 333 -16.19 4.81 4.03
CA LEU A 333 -15.62 6.13 4.22
C LEU A 333 -15.76 6.94 2.93
N LYS A 334 -16.62 7.96 2.94
CA LYS A 334 -16.73 8.91 1.83
C LYS A 334 -15.73 10.04 2.03
N VAL A 335 -14.71 10.11 1.18
CA VAL A 335 -13.62 11.08 1.27
C VAL A 335 -13.70 12.08 0.13
N THR A 336 -13.70 13.37 0.45
CA THR A 336 -13.78 14.48 -0.51
C THR A 336 -12.52 15.32 -0.48
N VAL A 337 -11.89 15.49 -1.64
CA VAL A 337 -10.78 16.41 -1.84
C VAL A 337 -11.32 17.84 -1.91
N ASP A 338 -10.83 18.74 -1.05
CA ASP A 338 -11.15 20.17 -1.13
C ASP A 338 -10.39 20.82 -2.31
N PRO A 339 -11.09 21.22 -3.40
CA PRO A 339 -10.43 21.88 -4.52
C PRO A 339 -9.86 23.25 -4.15
N LYS A 340 -10.31 23.85 -3.04
CA LYS A 340 -9.87 25.17 -2.55
C LYS A 340 -8.78 25.11 -1.49
N ALA A 341 -8.37 23.91 -1.04
CA ALA A 341 -7.31 23.76 -0.07
C ALA A 341 -6.05 24.49 -0.55
N LYS A 342 -5.54 25.39 0.31
CA LYS A 342 -4.35 26.20 0.02
C LYS A 342 -3.11 25.30 0.02
N LYS A 343 -2.08 25.70 -0.74
CA LYS A 343 -0.79 25.02 -0.70
C LYS A 343 -0.27 24.97 0.74
N GLY A 344 0.14 23.80 1.21
CA GLY A 344 0.64 23.56 2.57
C GLY A 344 -0.44 23.32 3.62
N SER A 345 -1.73 23.38 3.25
CA SER A 345 -2.82 22.95 4.14
C SER A 345 -2.63 21.49 4.54
N GLN A 346 -2.91 21.18 5.80
CA GLN A 346 -3.06 19.80 6.28
C GLN A 346 -4.51 19.32 6.13
N ASP A 347 -5.46 20.25 5.97
CA ASP A 347 -6.87 19.96 5.73
C ASP A 347 -7.13 19.96 4.21
N VAL A 348 -6.71 18.91 3.52
CA VAL A 348 -6.93 18.72 2.08
C VAL A 348 -8.09 17.77 1.80
N LEU A 349 -8.29 16.79 2.69
CA LEU A 349 -9.40 15.85 2.64
C LEU A 349 -10.38 16.15 3.77
N SER A 350 -11.67 16.07 3.45
CA SER A 350 -12.74 15.89 4.44
C SER A 350 -13.38 14.52 4.24
N TYR A 351 -13.90 13.92 5.29
CA TYR A 351 -14.45 12.57 5.21
C TYR A 351 -15.58 12.34 6.22
N VAL A 352 -16.46 11.41 5.88
CA VAL A 352 -17.59 10.99 6.70
C VAL A 352 -17.84 9.50 6.47
N ARG A 353 -18.20 8.77 7.53
CA ARG A 353 -18.71 7.41 7.41
C ARG A 353 -20.15 7.44 6.94
N VAL A 354 -20.44 6.79 5.82
CA VAL A 354 -21.78 6.75 5.22
C VAL A 354 -22.37 5.35 5.40
N PRO A 355 -23.48 5.21 6.13
CA PRO A 355 -24.11 3.90 6.35
C PRO A 355 -24.50 3.21 5.04
N LEU A 356 -24.26 1.90 4.97
CA LEU A 356 -24.57 1.06 3.81
C LEU A 356 -26.02 0.55 3.80
N GLY A 357 -26.81 0.80 4.86
CA GLY A 357 -28.26 0.54 4.91
C GLY A 357 -28.73 -0.43 5.98
#